data_AF-A0AAJ0G4N0-F1
#
_entry.id   AF-A0AAJ0G4N0-F1
#
_cell.length_a   1.000
_cell.length_b   1.000
_cell.length_c   1.000
_cell.angle_alpha   90.00
_cell.angle_beta   90.00
_cell.angle_gamma   90.00
#
_symmetry.space_group_name_H-M   'P 1'
#
loop_
_entity.id
_entity.type
_entity.pdbx_description
1 polymer ?
#
loop_
_entity_poly.entity_id
_entity_poly.type
_entity_poly.pdbx_seq_one_letter_code
_entity_poly.pdbx_strand_id
1 'polypeptide(L)'
;MVFPPIPNREYHEHFMRQAIQMAELALASDETPVGCVFVHSGEVIGRGINGTNASLNGTRHAEFVALAEIMSRHPQSILTTTDLYVTVEPCIMCASALRQYGIRAVYFGCLNDRFGGCGGVMKIHSDPGVDPAYPVYGGLFREEAIMLLRRFYVQENEKAPEPKPKKNRELKTEILPVTVTQPTAAAAKSNMAAARAGELKHQMA
;
A
#
# COMPACT_ATOMS: atom_id res chain seq x y z
N MET A 1 3.98 -12.49 -8.22
CA MET A 1 4.10 -12.46 -6.75
C MET A 1 2.84 -13.04 -6.16
N VAL A 2 2.97 -13.88 -5.14
CA VAL A 2 1.84 -14.59 -4.51
C VAL A 2 1.71 -13.99 -3.12
N PHE A 3 0.60 -13.30 -2.87
CA PHE A 3 0.34 -12.76 -1.54
C PHE A 3 -0.26 -13.85 -0.66
N PRO A 4 0.08 -13.86 0.65
CA PRO A 4 -0.58 -14.75 1.58
C PRO A 4 -2.09 -14.45 1.61
N PRO A 5 -2.93 -15.44 1.97
CA PRO A 5 -4.35 -15.20 2.18
C PRO A 5 -4.56 -14.12 3.24
N ILE A 6 -5.58 -13.29 3.05
CA ILE A 6 -5.96 -12.21 3.96
C ILE A 6 -6.97 -12.75 4.96
N PRO A 7 -6.64 -12.89 6.26
CA PRO A 7 -7.59 -13.27 7.29
C PRO A 7 -8.69 -12.22 7.41
N ASN A 8 -9.94 -12.60 7.70
CA ASN A 8 -11.07 -11.67 7.85
C ASN A 8 -11.15 -10.64 6.71
N ARG A 9 -11.17 -11.14 5.46
CA ARG A 9 -11.06 -10.30 4.26
C ARG A 9 -12.09 -9.17 4.19
N GLU A 10 -13.34 -9.41 4.61
CA GLU A 10 -14.41 -8.41 4.62
C GLU A 10 -14.05 -7.17 5.47
N TYR A 11 -13.41 -7.38 6.63
CA TYR A 11 -12.93 -6.30 7.48
C TYR A 11 -11.89 -5.43 6.75
N HIS A 12 -10.95 -6.07 6.05
CA HIS A 12 -9.93 -5.34 5.30
C HIS A 12 -10.48 -4.66 4.05
N GLU A 13 -11.49 -5.26 3.41
CA GLU A 13 -12.19 -4.67 2.28
C GLU A 13 -12.95 -3.39 2.70
N HIS A 14 -13.54 -3.37 3.89
CA HIS A 14 -14.18 -2.16 4.42
C HIS A 14 -13.22 -0.95 4.46
N PHE A 15 -11.99 -1.12 4.95
CA PHE A 15 -11.01 -0.03 4.98
C PHE A 15 -10.35 0.23 3.63
N MET A 16 -10.15 -0.79 2.80
CA MET A 16 -9.65 -0.57 1.43
C MET A 16 -10.67 0.22 0.60
N ARG A 17 -11.97 0.05 0.80
CA ARG A 17 -13.00 0.91 0.19
C ARG A 17 -12.80 2.39 0.56
N GLN A 18 -12.46 2.69 1.82
CA GLN A 18 -12.14 4.07 2.23
C GLN A 18 -10.86 4.58 1.54
N ALA A 19 -9.83 3.74 1.39
CA ALA A 19 -8.64 4.12 0.63
C ALA A 19 -8.94 4.39 -0.86
N ILE A 20 -9.84 3.61 -1.48
CA ILE A 20 -10.33 3.84 -2.84
C ILE A 20 -11.08 5.19 -2.95
N GLN A 21 -11.89 5.55 -1.97
CA GLN A 21 -12.54 6.88 -1.93
C GLN A 21 -11.50 8.01 -1.87
N MET A 22 -10.43 7.85 -1.10
CA MET A 22 -9.31 8.80 -1.09
C MET A 22 -8.63 8.87 -2.46
N ALA A 23 -8.44 7.75 -3.15
CA ALA A 23 -7.83 7.73 -4.48
C ALA A 23 -8.71 8.40 -5.57
N GLU A 24 -10.04 8.26 -5.49
CA GLU A 24 -10.96 9.03 -6.34
C GLU A 24 -10.87 10.54 -6.03
N LEU A 25 -10.73 10.93 -4.76
CA LEU A 25 -10.49 12.34 -4.40
C LEU A 25 -9.18 12.88 -4.98
N ALA A 26 -8.11 12.08 -4.94
CA ALA A 26 -6.83 12.42 -5.56
C ALA A 26 -7.01 12.64 -7.08
N LEU A 27 -7.72 11.73 -7.76
CA LEU A 27 -8.02 11.85 -9.18
C LEU A 27 -8.79 13.13 -9.52
N ALA A 28 -9.81 13.44 -8.71
CA ALA A 28 -10.62 14.66 -8.86
C ALA A 28 -9.84 15.95 -8.57
N SER A 29 -8.67 15.84 -7.92
CA SER A 29 -7.79 16.96 -7.56
C SER A 29 -6.58 17.07 -8.49
N ASP A 30 -6.61 16.43 -9.67
CA ASP A 30 -5.50 16.35 -10.62
C ASP A 30 -4.19 15.79 -10.02
N GLU A 31 -4.29 14.93 -9.02
CA GLU A 31 -3.16 14.21 -8.41
C GLU A 31 -3.12 12.76 -8.88
N THR A 32 -1.95 12.12 -8.77
CA THR A 32 -1.86 10.68 -9.04
C THR A 32 -2.83 9.94 -8.11
N PRO A 33 -3.70 9.03 -8.60
CA PRO A 33 -4.82 8.49 -7.85
C PRO A 33 -4.40 7.38 -6.87
N VAL A 34 -3.61 7.78 -5.88
CA VAL A 34 -3.18 6.95 -4.75
C VAL A 34 -3.82 7.54 -3.51
N GLY A 35 -4.55 6.69 -2.80
CA GLY A 35 -5.22 7.02 -1.55
C GLY A 35 -4.89 6.00 -0.48
N CYS A 36 -4.86 6.44 0.77
CA CYS A 36 -4.62 5.56 1.90
C CYS A 36 -5.38 5.96 3.16
N VAL A 37 -5.55 4.99 4.04
CA VAL A 37 -6.03 5.17 5.42
C VAL A 37 -5.20 4.35 6.39
N PHE A 38 -4.93 4.90 7.57
CA PHE A 38 -4.28 4.22 8.68
C PHE A 38 -5.32 3.88 9.75
N VAL A 39 -5.35 2.61 10.18
CA VAL A 39 -6.38 2.08 11.07
C VAL A 39 -5.75 1.54 12.35
N HIS A 40 -6.19 2.06 13.48
CA HIS A 40 -5.80 1.58 14.81
C HIS A 40 -7.06 1.18 15.57
N SER A 41 -7.10 -0.04 16.10
CA SER A 41 -8.24 -0.54 16.91
C SER A 41 -9.61 -0.43 16.21
N GLY A 42 -9.65 -0.61 14.89
CA GLY A 42 -10.88 -0.53 14.10
C GLY A 42 -11.28 0.90 13.69
N GLU A 43 -10.51 1.92 14.08
CA GLU A 43 -10.78 3.32 13.77
C GLU A 43 -9.72 3.90 12.83
N VAL A 44 -10.15 4.72 11.87
CA VAL A 44 -9.22 5.43 10.98
C VAL A 44 -8.61 6.61 11.73
N ILE A 45 -7.31 6.54 11.97
CA ILE A 45 -6.54 7.57 12.67
C ILE A 45 -5.80 8.54 11.75
N GLY A 46 -5.72 8.25 10.44
CA GLY A 46 -5.12 9.15 9.45
C GLY A 46 -5.53 8.80 8.03
N ARG A 47 -5.58 9.81 7.15
CA ARG A 47 -5.98 9.67 5.73
C ARG A 47 -5.01 10.42 4.84
N GLY A 48 -4.79 9.90 3.63
CA GLY A 48 -3.81 10.49 2.72
C GLY A 48 -4.19 10.34 1.27
N ILE A 49 -3.86 11.38 0.50
CA ILE A 49 -3.82 11.34 -0.97
C ILE A 49 -2.45 11.83 -1.42
N ASN A 50 -2.03 11.46 -2.62
CA ASN A 50 -0.90 12.13 -3.25
C ASN A 50 -1.17 13.64 -3.36
N GLY A 51 -0.16 14.43 -3.02
CA GLY A 51 -0.20 15.90 -3.07
C GLY A 51 1.03 16.50 -3.74
N THR A 52 1.64 15.75 -4.66
CA THR A 52 2.92 16.07 -5.30
C THR A 52 2.81 17.28 -6.22
N ASN A 53 1.69 17.40 -6.96
CA ASN A 53 1.47 18.52 -7.89
C ASN A 53 1.17 19.80 -7.11
N ALA A 54 0.26 19.75 -6.14
CA ALA A 54 -0.14 20.90 -5.35
C ALA A 54 1.00 21.46 -4.49
N SER A 55 1.85 20.59 -3.95
CA SER A 55 2.97 20.99 -3.06
C SER A 55 4.29 21.25 -3.78
N LEU A 56 4.40 20.92 -5.07
CA LEU A 56 5.66 20.91 -5.83
C LEU A 56 6.77 20.12 -5.12
N ASN A 57 6.40 19.07 -4.39
CA ASN A 57 7.31 18.27 -3.59
C ASN A 57 7.06 16.77 -3.83
N GLY A 58 8.08 16.12 -4.40
CA GLY A 58 8.05 14.71 -4.77
C GLY A 58 7.94 13.72 -3.60
N THR A 59 8.05 14.16 -2.35
CA THR A 59 7.88 13.29 -1.18
C THR A 59 6.45 13.24 -0.65
N ARG A 60 5.55 14.09 -1.14
CA ARG A 60 4.16 14.19 -0.65
C ARG A 60 3.26 13.09 -1.23
N HIS A 61 3.66 11.85 -1.02
CA HIS A 61 2.84 10.66 -1.31
C HIS A 61 1.74 10.49 -0.27
N ALA A 62 0.69 9.76 -0.64
CA ALA A 62 -0.45 9.48 0.24
C ALA A 62 -0.03 9.01 1.64
N GLU A 63 0.91 8.07 1.73
CA GLU A 63 1.41 7.54 3.00
C GLU A 63 2.08 8.61 3.86
N PHE A 64 2.90 9.49 3.27
CA PHE A 64 3.55 10.57 4.00
C PHE A 64 2.57 11.67 4.43
N VAL A 65 1.54 11.95 3.62
CA VAL A 65 0.49 12.90 3.98
C VAL A 65 -0.27 12.40 5.22
N ALA A 66 -0.68 11.12 5.22
CA ALA A 66 -1.37 10.51 6.35
C ALA A 66 -0.46 10.38 7.58
N LEU A 67 0.81 9.98 7.42
CA LEU A 67 1.77 9.89 8.52
C LEU A 67 1.96 11.25 9.21
N ALA A 68 2.09 12.34 8.43
CA ALA A 68 2.20 13.68 8.99
C ALA A 68 0.95 14.06 9.82
N GLU A 69 -0.24 13.71 9.33
CA GLU A 69 -1.50 13.91 10.05
C GLU A 69 -1.51 13.15 11.39
N ILE A 70 -1.08 11.89 11.39
CA ILE A 70 -1.02 11.04 12.59
C ILE A 70 0.00 11.58 13.59
N MET A 71 1.21 11.92 13.15
CA MET A 71 2.26 12.45 14.03
C MET A 71 1.88 13.79 14.69
N SER A 72 0.97 14.55 14.10
CA SER A 72 0.47 15.79 14.70
C SER A 72 -0.49 15.58 15.88
N ARG A 73 -1.06 14.37 16.02
CA ARG A 73 -2.12 14.06 16.99
C ARG A 73 -1.80 12.89 17.92
N HIS A 74 -0.86 12.03 17.54
CA HIS A 74 -0.57 10.78 18.23
C HIS A 74 0.94 10.57 18.39
N PRO A 75 1.40 9.88 19.44
CA PRO A 75 2.79 9.48 19.56
C PRO A 75 3.16 8.49 18.46
N GLN A 76 4.41 8.53 17.99
CA GLN A 76 4.93 7.63 16.95
C GLN A 76 4.66 6.14 17.24
N SER A 77 4.72 5.73 18.51
CA SER A 77 4.53 4.35 18.94
C SER A 77 3.17 3.77 18.54
N ILE A 78 2.16 4.59 18.26
CA ILE A 78 0.85 4.13 17.78
C ILE A 78 0.96 3.29 16.50
N LEU A 79 1.96 3.58 15.64
CA LEU A 79 2.13 2.92 14.36
C LEU A 79 2.46 1.42 14.50
N THR A 80 3.07 1.02 15.62
CA THR A 80 3.35 -0.39 15.95
C THR A 80 2.10 -1.26 16.11
N THR A 81 0.94 -0.62 16.26
CA THR A 81 -0.37 -1.27 16.38
C THR A 81 -1.36 -0.76 15.34
N THR A 82 -0.88 -0.15 14.26
CA THR A 82 -1.68 0.45 13.18
C THR A 82 -1.47 -0.29 11.87
N ASP A 83 -2.56 -0.56 11.15
CA ASP A 83 -2.51 -1.07 9.77
C ASP A 83 -2.62 0.06 8.76
N LEU A 84 -1.90 -0.07 7.66
CA LEU A 84 -2.08 0.77 6.48
C LEU A 84 -2.92 0.05 5.43
N TYR A 85 -3.89 0.76 4.85
CA TYR A 85 -4.60 0.37 3.62
C TYR A 85 -4.30 1.39 2.54
N VAL A 86 -3.73 0.98 1.41
CA VAL A 86 -3.32 1.88 0.33
C VAL A 86 -3.67 1.30 -1.04
N THR A 87 -4.15 2.11 -1.98
CA THR A 87 -4.65 1.59 -3.26
C THR A 87 -3.57 0.99 -4.15
N VAL A 88 -2.34 1.50 -4.05
CA VAL A 88 -1.18 1.06 -4.83
C VAL A 88 -0.08 0.62 -3.87
N GLU A 89 0.65 -0.43 -4.21
CA GLU A 89 1.82 -0.90 -3.45
C GLU A 89 2.76 0.27 -3.11
N PRO A 90 3.14 0.44 -1.83
CA PRO A 90 4.06 1.49 -1.41
C PRO A 90 5.34 1.49 -2.22
N CYS A 91 5.80 2.67 -2.63
CA CYS A 91 7.09 2.77 -3.29
C CYS A 91 8.25 2.51 -2.30
N ILE A 92 9.47 2.36 -2.79
CA ILE A 92 10.68 2.16 -1.96
C ILE A 92 10.78 3.16 -0.80
N MET A 93 10.51 4.45 -1.07
CA MET A 93 10.53 5.51 -0.06
C MET A 93 9.47 5.29 1.04
N CYS A 94 8.21 5.08 0.64
CA CYS A 94 7.11 4.86 1.59
C CYS A 94 7.30 3.57 2.38
N ALA A 95 7.72 2.48 1.73
CA ALA A 95 8.00 1.20 2.37
C ALA A 95 9.11 1.32 3.42
N SER A 96 10.19 2.04 3.11
CA SER A 96 11.27 2.28 4.06
C SER A 96 10.81 3.11 5.27
N ALA A 97 10.02 4.16 5.05
CA ALA A 97 9.49 4.98 6.14
C ALA A 97 8.57 4.17 7.07
N LEU A 98 7.65 3.39 6.51
CA LEU A 98 6.76 2.51 7.28
C LEU A 98 7.55 1.49 8.11
N ARG A 99 8.67 0.99 7.58
CA ARG A 99 9.57 0.09 8.30
C ARG A 99 10.23 0.77 9.49
N GLN A 100 10.81 1.96 9.28
CA GLN A 100 11.46 2.75 10.33
C GLN A 100 10.48 3.16 11.44
N TYR A 101 9.23 3.42 11.09
CA TYR A 101 8.17 3.70 12.07
C TYR A 101 7.59 2.44 12.74
N GLY A 102 7.96 1.25 12.27
CA GLY A 102 7.53 -0.02 12.84
C GLY A 102 6.04 -0.31 12.61
N ILE A 103 5.48 -0.03 11.43
CA ILE A 103 4.06 -0.30 11.11
C ILE A 103 3.65 -1.75 11.44
N ARG A 104 2.41 -1.97 11.90
CA ARG A 104 1.91 -3.33 12.20
C ARG A 104 1.78 -4.19 10.95
N ALA A 105 1.11 -3.68 9.91
CA ALA A 105 0.88 -4.37 8.64
C ALA A 105 0.51 -3.41 7.51
N VAL A 106 0.72 -3.85 6.27
CA VAL A 106 0.32 -3.10 5.07
C VAL A 106 -0.58 -3.94 4.17
N TYR A 107 -1.71 -3.38 3.79
CA TYR A 107 -2.67 -3.93 2.85
C TYR A 107 -2.72 -3.03 1.62
N PHE A 108 -2.62 -3.61 0.42
CA PHE A 108 -2.67 -2.82 -0.81
C PHE A 108 -3.49 -3.44 -1.94
N GLY A 109 -3.92 -2.59 -2.86
CA GLY A 109 -4.73 -3.00 -4.01
C GLY A 109 -3.91 -3.60 -5.14
N CYS A 110 -3.29 -2.76 -5.96
CA CYS A 110 -2.47 -3.21 -7.09
C CYS A 110 -0.97 -3.08 -6.83
N LEU A 111 -0.18 -3.87 -7.56
CA LEU A 111 1.28 -3.77 -7.56
C LEU A 111 1.76 -2.43 -8.14
N ASN A 112 2.97 -2.05 -7.75
CA ASN A 112 3.67 -0.90 -8.30
C ASN A 112 4.87 -1.38 -9.13
N ASP A 113 4.62 -1.58 -10.41
CA ASP A 113 5.57 -2.21 -11.35
C ASP A 113 6.86 -1.41 -11.58
N ARG A 114 6.88 -0.12 -11.21
CA ARG A 114 8.04 0.77 -11.44
C ARG A 114 8.82 1.12 -10.19
N PHE A 115 8.14 1.20 -9.04
CA PHE A 115 8.75 1.73 -7.82
C PHE A 115 8.42 0.91 -6.56
N GLY A 116 7.72 -0.23 -6.68
CA GLY A 116 7.22 -1.02 -5.55
C GLY A 116 8.30 -1.49 -4.60
N GLY A 117 8.18 -1.10 -3.32
CA GLY A 117 9.07 -1.47 -2.23
C GLY A 117 8.59 -2.67 -1.41
N CYS A 118 7.41 -3.22 -1.70
CA CYS A 118 6.83 -4.36 -1.01
C CYS A 118 6.92 -5.66 -1.83
N GLY A 119 7.75 -5.67 -2.87
CA GLY A 119 8.01 -6.82 -3.71
C GLY A 119 7.82 -6.62 -5.22
N GLY A 120 7.20 -5.52 -5.65
CA GLY A 120 7.05 -5.17 -7.06
C GLY A 120 8.40 -4.95 -7.75
N VAL A 121 9.30 -4.19 -7.11
CA VAL A 121 10.67 -3.95 -7.59
C VAL A 121 11.70 -4.40 -6.55
N MET A 122 11.53 -3.95 -5.30
CA MET A 122 12.39 -4.31 -4.17
C MET A 122 11.56 -4.84 -3.01
N LYS A 123 12.18 -5.61 -2.11
CA LYS A 123 11.55 -6.17 -0.91
C LYS A 123 11.96 -5.40 0.35
N ILE A 124 11.81 -4.08 0.32
CA ILE A 124 12.16 -3.20 1.45
C ILE A 124 11.44 -3.59 2.73
N HIS A 125 10.19 -4.07 2.66
CA HIS A 125 9.44 -4.53 3.84
C HIS A 125 10.03 -5.74 4.58
N SER A 126 10.89 -6.54 3.92
CA SER A 126 11.41 -7.82 4.45
C SER A 126 12.91 -8.05 4.23
N ASP A 127 13.65 -7.05 3.76
CA ASP A 127 15.10 -7.14 3.57
C ASP A 127 15.82 -7.32 4.92
N PRO A 128 16.55 -8.42 5.17
CA PRO A 128 17.16 -8.68 6.48
C PRO A 128 18.24 -7.67 6.90
N GLY A 129 18.75 -6.83 6.00
CA GLY A 129 19.79 -5.84 6.28
C GLY A 129 19.30 -4.50 6.85
N VAL A 130 18.01 -4.35 7.13
CA VAL A 130 17.37 -3.10 7.60
C VAL A 130 16.53 -3.36 8.87
N ASP A 131 15.87 -2.34 9.44
CA ASP A 131 14.92 -2.36 10.57
C ASP A 131 13.99 -3.59 10.62
N PRO A 132 13.28 -3.93 11.70
CA PRO A 132 12.37 -5.10 11.71
C PRO A 132 11.39 -5.15 10.52
N ALA A 133 11.13 -6.36 10.01
CA ALA A 133 10.22 -6.56 8.88
C ALA A 133 8.75 -6.40 9.30
N TYR A 134 7.87 -6.08 8.34
CA TYR A 134 6.43 -6.02 8.55
C TYR A 134 5.66 -6.84 7.49
N PRO A 135 4.50 -7.43 7.85
CA PRO A 135 3.69 -8.22 6.92
C PRO A 135 3.01 -7.34 5.86
N VAL A 136 2.93 -7.87 4.64
CA VAL A 136 2.28 -7.23 3.49
C VAL A 136 1.26 -8.14 2.84
N TYR A 137 0.12 -7.55 2.45
CA TYR A 137 -1.00 -8.24 1.83
C TYR A 137 -1.47 -7.45 0.61
N GLY A 138 -1.37 -8.03 -0.59
CA GLY A 138 -1.77 -7.39 -1.83
C GLY A 138 -3.02 -7.99 -2.45
N GLY A 139 -3.72 -7.21 -3.28
CA GLY A 139 -4.82 -7.69 -4.13
C GLY A 139 -6.22 -7.20 -3.75
N LEU A 140 -6.37 -6.38 -2.71
CA LEU A 140 -7.69 -5.87 -2.30
C LEU A 140 -8.20 -4.81 -3.28
N PHE A 141 -9.32 -5.07 -3.97
CA PHE A 141 -9.82 -4.18 -5.03
C PHE A 141 -8.76 -3.84 -6.09
N ARG A 142 -7.88 -4.81 -6.42
CA ARG A 142 -6.80 -4.64 -7.39
C ARG A 142 -7.27 -4.03 -8.71
N GLU A 143 -8.38 -4.51 -9.24
CA GLU A 143 -8.89 -4.08 -10.54
C GLU A 143 -9.31 -2.61 -10.51
N GLU A 144 -10.02 -2.19 -9.46
CA GLU A 144 -10.42 -0.80 -9.25
C GLU A 144 -9.19 0.12 -9.12
N ALA A 145 -8.18 -0.29 -8.34
CA ALA A 145 -6.93 0.46 -8.19
C ALA A 145 -6.17 0.63 -9.52
N ILE A 146 -6.10 -0.41 -10.35
CA ILE A 146 -5.50 -0.33 -11.68
C ILE A 146 -6.30 0.62 -12.57
N MET A 147 -7.64 0.53 -12.54
CA MET A 147 -8.50 1.38 -13.37
C MET A 147 -8.37 2.86 -13.02
N LEU A 148 -8.23 3.20 -11.74
CA LEU A 148 -7.92 4.55 -11.29
C LEU A 148 -6.62 5.09 -11.91
N LEU A 149 -5.52 4.35 -11.77
CA LEU A 149 -4.24 4.73 -12.39
C LEU A 149 -4.35 4.89 -13.90
N ARG A 150 -5.03 3.97 -14.58
CA ARG A 150 -5.21 4.04 -16.04
C ARG A 150 -6.04 5.27 -16.44
N ARG A 151 -7.10 5.62 -15.71
CA ARG A 151 -7.90 6.84 -15.93
C ARG A 151 -7.01 8.08 -15.87
N PHE A 152 -6.14 8.18 -14.87
CA PHE A 152 -5.18 9.29 -14.74
C PHE A 152 -4.20 9.39 -15.93
N TYR A 153 -3.58 8.29 -16.36
CA TYR A 153 -2.57 8.35 -17.43
C TYR A 153 -3.14 8.57 -18.84
N VAL A 154 -4.42 8.32 -19.05
CA VAL A 154 -5.13 8.62 -20.30
C VAL A 154 -5.48 10.12 -20.39
N GLN A 155 -5.64 10.82 -19.27
CA GLN A 155 -5.84 12.28 -19.28
C GLN A 155 -4.67 12.99 -19.99
N GLU A 156 -5.01 14.07 -20.70
CA GLU A 156 -4.01 14.94 -21.31
C GLU A 156 -3.34 15.78 -20.23
N ASN A 157 -2.02 15.92 -20.32
CA ASN A 157 -1.30 16.83 -19.43
C ASN A 157 -1.26 18.21 -20.09
N GLU A 158 -2.30 19.01 -19.86
CA GLU A 158 -2.38 20.39 -20.37
C GLU A 158 -1.26 21.29 -19.83
N LYS A 159 -0.63 20.90 -18.71
CA LYS A 159 0.48 21.64 -18.08
C LYS A 159 1.85 21.29 -18.68
N ALA A 160 1.93 20.39 -19.66
CA ALA A 160 3.20 20.09 -20.34
C ALA A 160 3.67 21.28 -21.19
N PRO A 161 4.99 21.59 -21.25
CA PRO A 161 5.51 22.68 -22.09
C PRO A 161 5.11 22.56 -23.56
N GLU A 162 5.03 21.33 -24.04
CA GLU A 162 4.46 20.98 -25.34
C GLU A 162 3.40 19.88 -25.13
N PRO A 163 2.11 20.25 -25.03
CA PRO A 163 1.03 19.27 -24.88
C PRO A 163 0.97 18.39 -26.13
N LYS A 164 1.40 17.13 -25.99
CA LYS A 164 1.23 16.14 -27.06
C LYS A 164 -0.19 15.56 -26.96
N PRO A 165 -1.07 15.80 -27.94
CA PRO A 165 -2.42 15.27 -27.91
C PRO A 165 -2.36 13.75 -27.82
N LYS A 166 -3.04 13.17 -26.84
CA LYS A 166 -3.09 11.72 -26.62
C LYS A 166 -4.29 11.09 -27.34
N LYS A 167 -4.68 11.64 -28.50
CA LYS A 167 -5.90 11.30 -29.24
C LYS A 167 -6.09 9.81 -29.57
N ASN A 168 -5.03 9.00 -29.55
CA ASN A 168 -5.08 7.56 -29.86
C ASN A 168 -4.86 6.64 -28.65
N ARG A 169 -4.85 7.16 -27.40
CA ARG A 169 -4.72 6.31 -26.21
C ARG A 169 -6.08 5.83 -25.74
N GLU A 170 -6.46 4.64 -26.19
CA GLU A 170 -7.63 3.94 -25.64
C GLU A 170 -7.34 3.42 -24.23
N LEU A 171 -8.31 3.59 -23.34
CA LEU A 171 -8.27 3.02 -22.00
C LEU A 171 -8.40 1.50 -22.12
N LYS A 172 -7.29 0.78 -21.93
CA LYS A 172 -7.33 -0.69 -21.81
C LYS A 172 -8.11 -1.03 -20.54
N THR A 173 -9.24 -1.73 -20.68
CA THR A 173 -10.06 -2.17 -19.54
C THR A 173 -9.69 -3.58 -19.09
N GLU A 174 -9.06 -4.37 -19.96
CA GLU A 174 -8.63 -5.73 -19.63
C GLU A 174 -7.51 -5.72 -18.57
N ILE A 175 -7.72 -6.48 -17.51
CA ILE A 175 -6.75 -6.68 -16.44
C ILE A 175 -6.46 -8.17 -16.36
N LEU A 176 -5.23 -8.55 -16.69
CA LEU A 176 -4.82 -9.95 -16.63
C LEU A 176 -4.89 -10.47 -15.17
N PRO A 177 -5.38 -11.70 -14.97
CA PRO A 177 -5.41 -12.33 -13.66
C PRO A 177 -3.99 -12.55 -13.14
N VAL A 178 -3.79 -12.37 -11.84
CA VAL A 178 -2.54 -12.77 -11.17
C VAL A 178 -2.71 -14.21 -10.72
N THR A 179 -1.74 -15.07 -11.04
CA THR A 179 -1.73 -16.46 -10.56
C THR A 179 -1.54 -16.46 -9.04
N VAL A 180 -2.59 -16.84 -8.30
CA VAL A 180 -2.52 -17.12 -6.87
C VAL A 180 -2.15 -18.59 -6.70
N THR A 181 -0.87 -18.92 -6.53
CA THR A 181 -0.50 -20.27 -6.09
C THR A 181 -0.79 -20.41 -4.60
N GLN A 182 -1.64 -21.36 -4.22
CA GLN A 182 -1.85 -21.67 -2.80
C GLN A 182 -0.52 -22.09 -2.14
N PRO A 183 -0.31 -21.79 -0.84
CA PRO A 183 0.87 -22.27 -0.14
C PRO A 183 0.91 -23.80 -0.24
N THR A 184 2.03 -24.35 -0.71
CA THR A 184 2.23 -25.80 -0.63
C THR A 184 2.28 -26.20 0.85
N ALA A 185 1.77 -27.39 1.18
CA ALA A 185 1.69 -27.90 2.55
C ALA A 185 3.04 -27.92 3.32
N ALA A 186 4.17 -27.76 2.63
CA ALA A 186 5.50 -27.62 3.21
C ALA A 186 5.72 -26.25 3.90
N ALA A 187 5.20 -25.15 3.34
CA ALA A 187 5.37 -23.80 3.90
C ALA A 187 4.46 -23.55 5.14
N ALA A 188 3.32 -24.24 5.21
CA ALA A 188 2.45 -24.21 6.39
C ALA A 188 3.11 -24.86 7.62
N LYS A 189 3.90 -25.93 7.40
CA LYS A 189 4.61 -26.64 8.47
C LYS A 189 5.80 -25.84 9.01
N SER A 190 6.50 -25.07 8.17
CA SER A 190 7.60 -24.21 8.62
C SER A 190 7.12 -23.03 9.47
N ASN A 191 5.96 -22.44 9.13
CA ASN A 191 5.41 -21.32 9.88
C ASN A 191 4.84 -21.75 11.25
N MET A 192 4.24 -22.94 11.34
CA MET A 192 3.83 -23.52 12.64
C MET A 192 5.03 -23.86 13.53
N ALA A 193 6.13 -24.35 12.96
CA ALA A 193 7.35 -24.66 13.72
C ALA A 193 8.03 -23.38 14.25
N ALA A 194 8.06 -22.30 13.46
CA ALA A 194 8.60 -21.01 13.88
C ALA A 194 7.75 -20.34 14.97
N ALA A 195 6.41 -20.43 14.89
CA ALA A 195 5.51 -19.93 15.91
C ALA A 195 5.68 -20.67 17.25
N ARG A 196 5.77 -22.01 17.23
CA ARG A 196 6.03 -22.83 18.43
C ARG A 196 7.39 -22.56 19.07
N ALA A 197 8.42 -22.31 18.26
CA ALA A 197 9.75 -21.99 18.76
C ALA A 197 9.82 -20.59 19.41
N GLY A 198 8.97 -19.66 18.98
CA GLY A 198 8.82 -18.34 19.60
C GLY A 198 8.12 -18.41 20.97
N GLU A 199 7.06 -19.21 21.10
CA GLU A 199 6.32 -19.38 22.36
C GLU A 199 7.16 -20.07 23.45
N LEU A 200 7.98 -21.06 23.09
CA LEU A 200 8.89 -21.76 24.01
C LEU A 200 10.00 -20.85 24.56
N LYS A 201 10.45 -19.86 23.80
CA LYS A 201 11.46 -18.89 24.27
C LYS A 201 10.88 -17.83 25.21
N HIS A 202 9.57 -17.59 25.16
CA HIS A 202 8.89 -16.62 26.04
C HIS A 202 8.45 -17.23 27.38
N GLN A 203 8.37 -18.57 27.48
CA GLN A 203 8.07 -19.28 28.73
C GLN A 203 9.33 -19.63 29.56
N MET A 204 10.53 -19.41 29.02
CA MET A 204 11.82 -19.69 29.68
C MET A 204 12.62 -18.41 30.00
N ALA A 205 11.97 -17.26 30.02
CA ALA A 205 12.55 -15.97 30.42
C ALA A 205 11.80 -15.41 31.63
#